data_AF-A0A4R1MC04-F1
#
_entry.id   AF-A0A4R1MC04-F1
#
_cell.length_a   1.000
_cell.length_b   1.000
_cell.length_c   1.000
_cell.angle_alpha   90.00
_cell.angle_beta   90.00
_cell.angle_gamma   90.00
#
_symmetry.space_group_name_H-M   'P 1'
#
loop_
_entity.id
_entity.type
_entity.pdbx_description
1 polymer ?
#
loop_
_entity_poly.entity_id
_entity_poly.type
_entity_poly.pdbx_seq_one_letter_code
_entity_poly.pdbx_strand_id
1 'polypeptide(L)'
;MKNNQTMPQISFSADACKLSGFTAKDALELYAAKGVLVFLKEQMTALEVANAIESLSAIASNLTVLLASACGICNNCGEGCTDCDECQNNPAAWVQNCSLCHDLLDENQRIHIPDYLLEEAGIPADAKLEACTHEDSGEIMVTEADIQQDINDMPPGILSVLAASGVCLAELDELIMLERIIHGK
;
A
#
# COMPACT_ATOMS: atom_id res chain seq x y z
N MET A 1 -31.88 -0.46 -21.00
CA MET A 1 -31.23 -1.76 -20.65
C MET A 1 -30.82 -1.66 -19.20
N LYS A 2 -31.37 -2.50 -18.31
CA LYS A 2 -30.98 -2.51 -16.89
C LYS A 2 -29.69 -3.31 -16.79
N ASN A 3 -28.59 -2.68 -16.39
CA ASN A 3 -27.36 -3.38 -16.06
C ASN A 3 -27.66 -4.32 -14.89
N ASN A 4 -27.75 -5.62 -15.15
CA ASN A 4 -27.70 -6.65 -14.12
C ASN A 4 -26.26 -6.70 -13.60
N GLN A 5 -25.89 -5.74 -12.74
CA GLN A 5 -24.73 -5.88 -11.88
C GLN A 5 -25.07 -7.02 -10.91
N THR A 6 -24.46 -8.18 -11.13
CA THR A 6 -24.49 -9.30 -10.20
C THR A 6 -23.78 -8.88 -8.92
N MET A 7 -24.54 -8.62 -7.86
CA MET A 7 -24.00 -8.36 -6.54
C MET A 7 -23.34 -9.64 -5.99
N PRO A 8 -22.22 -9.53 -5.25
CA PRO A 8 -21.65 -10.65 -4.53
C PRO A 8 -22.67 -11.24 -3.55
N GLN A 9 -22.82 -12.56 -3.53
CA GLN A 9 -23.67 -13.23 -2.55
C GLN A 9 -22.89 -13.41 -1.25
N ILE A 10 -23.32 -12.73 -0.18
CA ILE A 10 -22.70 -12.84 1.15
C ILE A 10 -23.56 -13.81 1.98
N SER A 11 -22.94 -14.88 2.48
CA SER A 11 -23.56 -15.80 3.44
C SER A 11 -22.82 -15.72 4.77
N PHE A 12 -23.56 -15.57 5.87
CA PHE A 12 -23.01 -15.60 7.22
C PHE A 12 -22.95 -17.05 7.70
N SER A 13 -21.75 -17.57 7.97
CA SER A 13 -21.60 -18.89 8.56
C SER A 13 -22.04 -18.87 10.03
N ALA A 14 -22.54 -19.99 10.54
CA ALA A 14 -22.94 -20.10 11.95
C ALA A 14 -21.76 -19.80 12.89
N ASP A 15 -20.52 -20.11 12.48
CA ASP A 15 -19.32 -19.86 13.27
C ASP A 15 -18.93 -18.38 13.28
N ALA A 16 -19.07 -17.68 12.14
CA ALA A 16 -18.87 -16.24 12.08
C ALA A 16 -19.88 -15.49 12.96
N CYS A 17 -21.16 -15.90 12.96
CA CYS A 17 -22.18 -15.32 13.84
C CYS A 17 -21.88 -15.57 15.33
N LYS A 18 -21.42 -16.77 15.68
CA LYS A 18 -21.03 -17.08 17.07
C LYS A 18 -19.83 -16.25 17.52
N LEU A 19 -18.79 -16.15 16.68
CA LEU A 19 -17.56 -15.41 16.99
C LEU A 19 -17.82 -13.91 17.15
N SER A 20 -18.65 -13.34 16.26
CA SER A 20 -19.05 -11.92 16.32
C SER A 20 -20.10 -11.60 17.39
N GLY A 21 -20.70 -12.63 18.00
CA GLY A 21 -21.80 -12.47 18.95
C GLY A 21 -23.09 -11.94 18.32
N PHE A 22 -23.26 -12.11 16.99
CA PHE A 22 -24.46 -11.73 16.27
C PHE A 22 -25.58 -12.76 16.49
N THR A 23 -26.77 -12.28 16.82
CA THR A 23 -27.98 -13.09 16.92
C THR A 23 -28.93 -12.82 15.75
N ALA A 24 -29.86 -13.74 15.48
CA ALA A 24 -30.86 -13.57 14.43
C ALA A 24 -31.80 -12.36 14.62
N LYS A 25 -31.76 -11.69 15.78
CA LYS A 25 -32.54 -10.50 16.09
C LYS A 25 -31.73 -9.21 16.01
N ASP A 26 -30.41 -9.31 15.86
CA ASP A 26 -29.55 -8.15 15.82
C ASP A 26 -29.71 -7.44 14.48
N ALA A 27 -29.91 -6.13 14.54
CA ALA A 27 -29.77 -5.29 13.37
C ALA A 27 -28.29 -4.96 13.17
N LEU A 28 -27.84 -4.97 11.91
CA LEU A 28 -26.45 -4.74 11.55
C LEU A 28 -26.32 -3.44 10.76
N GLU A 29 -25.25 -2.72 11.03
CA GLU A 29 -24.81 -1.56 10.25
C GLU A 29 -23.69 -1.96 9.30
N LEU A 30 -23.75 -1.49 8.06
CA LEU A 30 -22.75 -1.76 7.02
C LEU A 30 -21.91 -0.51 6.75
N TYR A 31 -20.60 -0.65 6.92
CA TYR A 31 -19.60 0.33 6.51
C TYR A 31 -18.91 -0.16 5.25
N ALA A 32 -18.90 0.66 4.20
CA ALA A 32 -18.25 0.37 2.94
C ALA A 32 -17.07 1.32 2.71
N ALA A 33 -15.90 0.77 2.39
CA ALA A 33 -14.72 1.51 1.99
C ALA A 33 -14.03 0.80 0.80
N LYS A 34 -13.01 1.43 0.20
CA LYS A 34 -12.29 0.86 -0.94
C LYS A 34 -11.69 -0.49 -0.54
N GLY A 35 -12.14 -1.56 -1.20
CA GLY A 35 -11.65 -2.93 -0.98
C GLY A 35 -12.15 -3.64 0.29
N VAL A 36 -13.03 -3.03 1.11
CA VAL A 36 -13.50 -3.65 2.37
C VAL A 36 -14.95 -3.31 2.70
N LEU A 37 -15.68 -4.30 3.24
CA LEU A 37 -16.99 -4.15 3.86
C LEU A 37 -16.90 -4.58 5.32
N VAL A 38 -17.42 -3.77 6.25
CA VAL A 38 -17.43 -4.08 7.68
C VAL A 38 -18.87 -4.07 8.18
N PHE A 39 -19.30 -5.16 8.80
CA PHE A 39 -20.59 -5.27 9.46
C PHE A 39 -20.40 -5.16 10.97
N LEU A 40 -21.10 -4.22 11.62
CA LEU A 40 -21.13 -4.05 13.08
C LEU A 40 -22.56 -4.19 13.58
N LYS A 41 -22.75 -4.43 14.89
CA LYS A 41 -24.09 -4.33 15.49
C LYS A 41 -24.56 -2.88 15.47
N GLU A 42 -25.82 -2.64 15.15
CA GLU A 42 -26.42 -1.29 15.17
C GLU A 42 -26.43 -0.69 16.58
N GLN A 43 -26.60 -1.53 17.61
CA GLN A 43 -26.53 -1.12 19.01
C GLN A 43 -25.47 -1.94 19.73
N MET A 44 -24.51 -1.25 20.34
CA MET A 44 -23.40 -1.84 21.06
C MET A 44 -23.25 -1.19 22.44
N THR A 45 -22.89 -2.01 23.43
CA THR A 45 -22.37 -1.54 24.72
C THR A 45 -20.94 -1.02 24.56
N ALA A 46 -20.44 -0.25 25.53
CA ALA A 46 -19.06 0.26 25.50
C ALA A 46 -18.01 -0.85 25.38
N LEU A 47 -18.25 -2.01 26.02
CA LEU A 47 -17.35 -3.16 25.94
C LEU A 47 -17.40 -3.82 24.55
N GLU A 48 -18.57 -3.92 23.92
CA GLU A 48 -18.71 -4.45 22.56
C GLU A 48 -18.00 -3.54 21.54
N VAL A 49 -18.08 -2.21 21.71
CA VAL A 49 -17.31 -1.27 20.88
C VAL A 49 -15.80 -1.48 21.05
N ALA A 50 -15.32 -1.65 22.29
CA ALA A 50 -13.90 -1.87 22.55
C ALA A 50 -13.39 -3.17 21.88
N ASN A 51 -14.16 -4.26 21.97
CA ASN A 51 -13.83 -5.54 21.34
C ASN A 51 -13.88 -5.46 19.80
N ALA A 52 -14.81 -4.68 19.23
CA ALA A 52 -14.87 -4.43 17.80
C ALA A 52 -13.62 -3.67 17.32
N ILE A 53 -13.18 -2.65 18.07
CA ILE A 53 -11.94 -1.91 17.78
C ILE A 53 -10.74 -2.86 17.80
N GLU A 54 -10.61 -3.71 18.82
CA GLU A 54 -9.52 -4.70 18.91
C GLU A 54 -9.51 -5.64 17.70
N SER A 55 -10.67 -6.17 17.33
CA SER A 55 -10.82 -7.09 16.20
C SER A 55 -10.44 -6.44 14.86
N LEU A 56 -10.91 -5.21 14.62
CA LEU A 56 -10.56 -4.45 13.41
C LEU A 56 -9.07 -4.12 13.37
N SER A 57 -8.49 -3.77 14.52
CA SER A 57 -7.05 -3.48 14.65
C SER A 57 -6.19 -4.71 14.38
N ALA A 58 -6.63 -5.90 14.83
CA ALA A 58 -5.94 -7.16 14.56
C ALA A 58 -5.97 -7.51 13.06
N ILE A 59 -7.11 -7.33 12.38
CA ILE A 59 -7.22 -7.53 10.93
C ILE A 59 -6.29 -6.56 10.18
N ALA A 60 -6.33 -5.27 10.53
CA ALA A 60 -5.46 -4.27 9.93
C ALA A 60 -3.97 -4.62 10.13
N SER A 61 -3.59 -5.03 11.33
CA SER A 61 -2.21 -5.46 11.64
C SER A 61 -1.78 -6.67 10.81
N ASN A 62 -2.65 -7.66 10.63
CA ASN A 62 -2.34 -8.84 9.81
C ASN A 62 -2.15 -8.47 8.33
N LEU A 63 -2.95 -7.56 7.80
CA LEU A 63 -2.77 -7.04 6.43
C LEU A 63 -1.47 -6.25 6.29
N THR A 64 -1.10 -5.46 7.29
CA THR A 64 0.20 -4.75 7.33
C THR A 64 1.36 -5.74 7.34
N VAL A 65 1.28 -6.82 8.14
CA VAL A 65 2.31 -7.86 8.17
C VAL A 65 2.43 -8.57 6.83
N LEU A 66 1.30 -8.87 6.18
CA LEU A 66 1.30 -9.47 4.85
C LEU A 66 2.01 -8.58 3.82
N LEU A 67 1.67 -7.28 3.81
CA LEU A 67 2.30 -6.31 2.93
C LEU A 67 3.80 -6.19 3.19
N ALA A 68 4.19 -6.04 4.46
CA ALA A 68 5.58 -6.01 4.88
C ALA A 68 6.35 -7.27 4.48
N SER A 69 5.72 -8.45 4.60
CA SER A 69 6.33 -9.72 4.24
C SER A 69 6.54 -9.89 2.74
N ALA A 70 5.66 -9.31 1.92
CA ALA A 70 5.81 -9.31 0.46
C ALA A 70 7.01 -8.46 0.00
N CYS A 71 7.28 -7.35 0.70
CA CYS A 71 8.39 -6.44 0.38
C CYS A 71 9.73 -6.87 1.02
N GLY A 72 9.67 -7.59 2.14
CA GLY A 72 10.85 -7.89 2.94
C GLY A 72 11.42 -6.67 3.67
N ILE A 73 12.53 -6.88 4.36
CA ILE A 73 13.20 -5.84 5.14
C ILE A 73 14.28 -5.19 4.27
N CYS A 74 14.40 -3.86 4.34
CA CYS A 74 15.31 -3.08 3.53
C CYS A 74 16.78 -3.39 3.86
N ASN A 75 17.50 -4.07 2.98
CA ASN A 75 18.93 -4.36 3.18
C ASN A 75 19.84 -3.40 2.40
N ASN A 76 19.41 -2.13 2.25
CA ASN A 76 19.98 -1.18 1.30
C ASN A 76 19.93 -1.71 -0.16
N CYS A 77 18.78 -2.30 -0.54
CA CYS A 77 18.51 -2.79 -1.90
C CYS A 77 19.63 -3.63 -2.53
N GLY A 78 20.26 -4.50 -1.74
CA GLY A 78 21.30 -5.41 -2.21
C GLY A 78 22.75 -4.88 -2.13
N GLU A 79 22.97 -3.60 -1.82
CA GLU A 79 24.34 -3.09 -1.61
C GLU A 79 24.93 -3.50 -0.25
N GLY A 80 24.07 -3.97 0.67
CA GLY A 80 24.48 -4.44 1.99
C GLY A 80 24.83 -3.27 2.91
N CYS A 81 24.14 -3.19 4.05
CA CYS A 81 24.51 -2.24 5.10
C CYS A 81 25.70 -2.81 5.88
N THR A 82 26.90 -2.80 5.28
CA THR A 82 28.08 -3.49 5.83
C THR A 82 28.67 -2.81 7.06
N ASP A 83 28.31 -1.55 7.35
CA ASP A 83 29.00 -0.74 8.37
C ASP A 83 28.06 -0.02 9.36
N CYS A 84 26.82 -0.48 9.54
CA CYS A 84 25.81 0.22 10.34
C CYS A 84 25.43 -0.55 11.63
N ASP A 85 26.19 -0.36 12.70
CA ASP A 85 25.82 -0.89 14.03
C ASP A 85 24.47 -0.31 14.53
N GLU A 86 24.12 0.91 14.12
CA GLU A 86 22.85 1.56 14.45
C GLU A 86 21.62 0.86 13.83
N CYS A 87 21.80 0.23 12.69
CA CYS A 87 20.75 -0.48 11.99
C CYS A 87 20.30 -1.74 12.75
N GLN A 88 21.18 -2.42 13.47
CA GLN A 88 20.79 -3.64 14.20
C GLN A 88 19.69 -3.41 15.26
N ASN A 89 19.58 -2.20 15.79
CA ASN A 89 18.61 -1.86 16.85
C ASN A 89 17.55 -0.84 16.43
N ASN A 90 17.58 -0.39 15.16
CA ASN A 90 16.63 0.57 14.61
C ASN A 90 16.29 0.20 13.17
N PRO A 91 15.24 -0.61 12.94
CA PRO A 91 14.80 -0.99 11.58
C PRO A 91 14.52 0.22 10.68
N ALA A 92 14.03 1.33 11.25
CA ALA A 92 13.79 2.56 10.48
C ALA A 92 15.06 3.14 9.86
N ALA A 93 16.22 2.94 10.52
CA ALA A 93 17.51 3.40 9.98
C ALA A 93 17.88 2.69 8.68
N TRP A 94 17.37 1.49 8.42
CA TRP A 94 17.64 0.75 7.18
C TRP A 94 17.06 1.48 5.98
N VAL A 95 15.82 1.96 6.13
CA VAL A 95 15.10 2.71 5.10
C VAL A 95 15.68 4.11 4.96
N GLN A 96 15.99 4.77 6.08
CA GLN A 96 16.57 6.13 6.07
C GLN A 96 17.94 6.20 5.40
N ASN A 97 18.76 5.16 5.56
CA ASN A 97 20.09 5.09 4.98
C ASN A 97 20.12 4.43 3.60
N CYS A 98 18.96 4.00 3.08
CA CYS A 98 18.86 3.45 1.74
C CYS A 98 18.58 4.58 0.75
N SER A 99 19.50 4.81 -0.19
CA SER A 99 19.36 5.85 -1.22
C SER A 99 18.06 5.69 -1.99
N LEU A 100 17.78 4.49 -2.53
CA LEU A 100 16.55 4.25 -3.29
C LEU A 100 15.28 4.52 -2.48
N CYS A 101 15.21 4.08 -1.22
CA CYS A 101 14.03 4.34 -0.38
C CYS A 101 13.91 5.82 0.02
N HIS A 102 15.05 6.50 0.21
CA HIS A 102 15.10 7.92 0.53
C HIS A 102 14.65 8.77 -0.67
N ASP A 103 15.18 8.48 -1.85
CA ASP A 103 14.94 9.21 -3.09
C ASP A 103 13.46 9.11 -3.52
N LEU A 104 12.82 7.95 -3.31
CA LEU A 104 11.39 7.75 -3.55
C LEU A 104 10.49 8.66 -2.70
N LEU A 105 10.94 9.06 -1.52
CA LEU A 105 10.20 9.94 -0.61
C LEU A 105 10.67 11.39 -0.67
N ASP A 106 11.78 11.69 -1.36
CA ASP A 106 12.35 13.02 -1.46
C ASP A 106 11.76 13.79 -2.64
N GLU A 107 10.78 14.61 -2.31
CA GLU A 107 10.10 15.52 -3.22
C GLU A 107 11.05 16.46 -4.00
N ASN A 108 12.27 16.69 -3.48
CA ASN A 108 13.29 17.55 -4.11
C ASN A 108 14.00 16.87 -5.28
N GLN A 109 13.92 15.55 -5.41
CA GLN A 109 14.53 14.80 -6.52
C GLN A 109 13.62 14.69 -7.75
N ARG A 110 12.42 15.26 -7.68
CA ARG A 110 11.49 15.25 -8.81
C ARG A 110 11.93 16.19 -9.92
N ILE A 111 12.09 15.62 -11.10
CA ILE A 111 12.34 16.36 -12.33
C ILE A 111 10.98 16.80 -12.89
N HIS A 112 10.78 18.11 -13.00
CA HIS A 112 9.59 18.68 -13.64
C HIS A 112 9.83 18.88 -15.13
N ILE A 113 9.09 18.16 -15.98
CA ILE A 113 9.10 18.39 -17.43
C ILE A 113 8.08 19.47 -17.79
N PRO A 114 8.47 20.58 -18.41
CA PRO A 114 7.55 21.59 -18.89
C PRO A 114 6.45 21.04 -19.82
N ASP A 115 5.20 21.50 -19.65
CA ASP A 115 4.03 21.05 -20.40
C ASP A 115 4.20 21.09 -21.92
N TYR A 116 4.90 22.09 -22.45
CA TYR A 116 5.12 22.20 -23.90
C TYR A 116 5.96 21.04 -24.45
N LEU A 117 6.92 20.52 -23.65
CA LEU A 117 7.71 19.35 -24.04
C LEU A 117 6.87 18.06 -23.98
N LEU A 118 5.96 17.97 -23.00
CA LEU A 118 5.02 16.85 -22.91
C LEU A 118 4.06 16.85 -24.10
N GLU A 119 3.50 18.01 -24.45
CA GLU A 119 2.60 18.16 -25.61
C GLU A 119 3.32 17.79 -26.92
N GLU A 120 4.55 18.26 -27.13
CA GLU A 120 5.37 17.91 -28.30
C GLU A 120 5.68 16.41 -28.36
N ALA A 121 5.87 15.76 -27.21
CA ALA A 121 6.05 14.32 -27.09
C ALA A 121 4.74 13.51 -27.20
N GLY A 122 3.58 14.18 -27.19
CA GLY A 122 2.28 13.53 -27.19
C GLY A 122 1.86 12.93 -25.84
N ILE A 123 2.51 13.34 -24.75
CA ILE A 123 2.24 12.88 -23.38
C ILE A 123 1.24 13.85 -22.71
N PRO A 124 0.16 13.35 -22.07
CA PRO A 124 -0.76 14.21 -21.32
C PRO A 124 -0.06 14.93 -20.14
N ALA A 125 -0.43 16.18 -19.88
CA ALA A 125 0.20 17.00 -18.83
C ALA A 125 -0.03 16.45 -17.40
N ASP A 126 -1.06 15.65 -17.20
CA ASP A 126 -1.41 15.00 -15.93
C ASP A 126 -1.00 13.52 -15.86
N ALA A 127 -0.32 13.00 -16.89
CA ALA A 127 0.16 11.63 -16.89
C ALA A 127 1.34 11.44 -15.94
N LYS A 128 1.36 10.32 -15.20
CA LYS A 128 2.57 9.86 -14.53
C LYS A 128 3.61 9.46 -15.57
N LEU A 129 4.85 9.78 -15.26
CA LEU A 129 5.99 9.60 -16.14
C LEU A 129 6.87 8.47 -15.62
N GLU A 130 7.38 7.66 -16.54
CA GLU A 130 8.41 6.66 -16.26
C GLU A 130 9.72 7.12 -16.90
N ALA A 131 10.84 6.84 -16.23
CA ALA A 131 12.16 7.14 -16.74
C ALA A 131 12.99 5.87 -16.88
N CYS A 132 13.57 5.65 -18.06
CA CYS A 132 14.49 4.55 -18.31
C CYS A 132 15.87 5.09 -18.67
N THR A 133 16.91 4.40 -18.21
CA THR A 133 18.29 4.71 -18.58
C THR A 133 18.75 3.83 -19.74
N HIS A 134 19.61 4.37 -20.59
CA HIS A 134 20.35 3.59 -21.58
C HIS A 134 21.83 3.55 -21.15
N GLU A 135 22.31 2.36 -20.76
CA GLU A 135 23.56 2.14 -20.00
C GLU A 135 24.85 2.67 -20.67
N ASP A 136 24.81 3.11 -21.92
CA ASP A 136 25.99 3.58 -22.67
C ASP A 136 25.89 5.01 -23.22
N SER A 137 24.71 5.63 -23.24
CA SER A 137 24.52 6.96 -23.86
C SER A 137 24.56 8.11 -22.85
N GLY A 138 24.37 7.81 -21.55
CA GLY A 138 24.15 8.84 -20.53
C GLY A 138 22.81 9.57 -20.71
N GLU A 139 21.92 9.03 -21.54
CA GLU A 139 20.58 9.57 -21.77
C GLU A 139 19.59 8.92 -20.80
N ILE A 140 18.70 9.76 -20.27
CA ILE A 140 17.51 9.34 -19.54
C ILE A 140 16.34 9.62 -20.47
N MET A 141 15.62 8.57 -20.86
CA MET A 141 14.42 8.69 -21.66
C MET A 141 13.21 8.73 -20.73
N VAL A 142 12.34 9.72 -20.93
CA VAL A 142 11.10 9.86 -20.17
C VAL A 142 9.92 9.59 -21.09
N THR A 143 9.02 8.73 -20.65
CA THR A 143 7.81 8.34 -21.38
C THR A 143 6.58 8.43 -20.49
N GLU A 144 5.39 8.40 -21.08
CA GLU A 144 4.17 8.14 -20.33
C GLU A 144 4.29 6.75 -19.66
N ALA A 145 3.99 6.67 -18.36
CA ALA A 145 4.04 5.40 -17.64
C ALA A 145 2.85 4.52 -18.04
N ASP A 146 3.11 3.26 -18.38
CA ASP A 146 2.06 2.27 -18.68
C ASP A 146 1.14 2.05 -17.47
N ILE A 147 1.71 2.13 -16.27
CA ILE A 147 1.01 1.95 -14.99
C ILE A 147 1.07 3.25 -14.21
N GLN A 148 -0.10 3.81 -13.95
CA GLN A 148 -0.27 5.11 -13.28
C GLN A 148 -0.33 4.96 -11.75
N GLN A 149 -0.05 3.77 -11.21
CA GLN A 149 0.00 3.51 -9.78
C GLN A 149 1.44 3.41 -9.30
N ASP A 150 1.76 4.13 -8.22
CA ASP A 150 3.08 4.12 -7.59
C ASP A 150 2.95 4.22 -6.06
N ILE A 151 4.10 4.22 -5.38
CA ILE A 151 4.14 4.36 -3.92
C ILE A 151 3.48 5.65 -3.40
N ASN A 152 3.39 6.71 -4.20
CA ASN A 152 2.79 7.99 -3.80
C ASN A 152 1.26 7.93 -3.70
N ASP A 153 0.62 6.92 -4.31
CA ASP A 153 -0.82 6.69 -4.15
C ASP A 153 -1.19 6.01 -2.83
N MET A 154 -0.19 5.58 -2.05
CA MET A 154 -0.42 4.89 -0.79
C MET A 154 -0.84 5.84 0.34
N PRO A 155 -1.70 5.37 1.27
CA PRO A 155 -2.00 6.14 2.47
C PRO A 155 -0.73 6.43 3.29
N PRO A 156 -0.45 7.70 3.66
CA PRO A 156 0.81 8.09 4.28
C PRO A 156 1.03 7.45 5.65
N GLY A 157 -0.06 7.13 6.37
CA GLY A 157 0.02 6.41 7.64
C GLY A 157 0.56 4.99 7.50
N ILE A 158 0.24 4.30 6.40
CA ILE A 158 0.75 2.95 6.12
C ILE A 158 2.22 3.02 5.72
N LEU A 159 2.58 3.95 4.83
CA LEU A 159 3.98 4.19 4.46
C LEU A 159 4.85 4.45 5.69
N SER A 160 4.37 5.30 6.61
CA SER A 160 5.09 5.62 7.85
C SER A 160 5.32 4.39 8.72
N VAL A 161 4.32 3.50 8.85
CA VAL A 161 4.43 2.26 9.63
C VAL A 161 5.42 1.29 8.99
N LEU A 162 5.37 1.14 7.66
CA LEU A 162 6.28 0.26 6.93
C LEU A 162 7.73 0.76 7.02
N ALA A 163 7.95 2.05 6.77
CA ALA A 163 9.25 2.69 6.90
C ALA A 163 9.83 2.54 8.32
N ALA A 164 9.02 2.82 9.35
CA ALA A 164 9.44 2.66 10.75
C ALA A 164 9.75 1.20 11.13
N SER A 165 9.11 0.25 10.44
CA SER A 165 9.33 -1.19 10.62
C SER A 165 10.53 -1.71 9.80
N GLY A 166 11.22 -0.85 9.05
CA GLY A 166 12.36 -1.21 8.22
C GLY A 166 12.00 -1.91 6.90
N VAL A 167 10.72 -1.87 6.48
CA VAL A 167 10.27 -2.52 5.24
C VAL A 167 10.86 -1.80 4.03
N CYS A 168 11.28 -2.56 3.02
CA CYS A 168 11.83 -1.99 1.79
C CYS A 168 10.74 -1.25 1.00
N LEU A 169 10.87 0.08 0.89
CA LEU A 169 9.92 0.91 0.15
C LEU A 169 10.16 0.85 -1.37
N ALA A 170 11.40 0.63 -1.81
CA ALA A 170 11.68 0.43 -3.22
C ALA A 170 11.04 -0.86 -3.77
N GLU A 171 11.10 -1.96 -3.01
CA GLU A 171 10.40 -3.20 -3.37
C GLU A 171 8.88 -2.98 -3.35
N LEU A 172 8.35 -2.23 -2.39
CA LEU A 172 6.93 -1.89 -2.34
C LEU A 172 6.47 -1.12 -3.58
N ASP A 173 7.25 -0.13 -4.01
CA ASP A 173 7.00 0.63 -5.23
C ASP A 173 6.98 -0.29 -6.46
N GLU A 174 7.94 -1.21 -6.58
CA GLU A 174 7.96 -2.22 -7.65
C GLU A 174 6.73 -3.14 -7.61
N LEU A 175 6.32 -3.62 -6.43
CA LEU A 175 5.11 -4.45 -6.30
C LEU A 175 3.84 -3.71 -6.77
N ILE A 176 3.75 -2.41 -6.52
CA ILE A 176 2.64 -1.56 -6.96
C ILE A 176 2.71 -1.37 -8.47
N MET A 177 3.87 -0.96 -8.99
CA MET A 177 4.10 -0.76 -10.42
C MET A 177 3.88 -2.04 -11.23
N LEU A 178 4.11 -3.23 -10.66
CA LEU A 178 3.87 -4.51 -11.34
C LEU A 178 2.47 -5.10 -11.08
N GLU A 179 1.57 -4.36 -10.41
CA GLU A 179 0.24 -4.82 -9.98
C GLU A 179 0.25 -6.22 -9.34
N ARG A 180 1.24 -6.51 -8.49
CA ARG A 180 1.48 -7.85 -7.95
C ARG A 180 0.39 -8.27 -6.97
N ILE A 181 -0.15 -9.48 -7.16
CA ILE A 181 -1.10 -10.08 -6.22
C ILE A 181 -0.34 -10.69 -5.04
N ILE A 182 -0.48 -10.05 -3.87
CA ILE A 182 0.19 -10.47 -2.62
C ILE A 182 -0.72 -11.19 -1.62
N HIS A 183 -2.04 -11.19 -1.83
CA HIS A 183 -3.03 -11.86 -0.95
C HIS A 183 -4.02 -12.70 -1.76
N GLY A 184 -4.38 -13.88 -1.24
CA GLY A 184 -5.49 -14.70 -1.76
C GLY A 184 -5.18 -15.48 -3.04
N LYS A 185 -4.08 -16.27 -3.03
CA LYS A 185 -3.82 -17.27 -4.07
C LYS A 185 -4.84 -18.40 -4.07
#